data_AF-X8BJC3-F1
#
_entry.id   AF-X8BJC3-F1
#
_cell.length_a   1.000
_cell.length_b   1.000
_cell.length_c   1.000
_cell.angle_alpha   90.00
_cell.angle_beta   90.00
_cell.angle_gamma   90.00
#
_symmetry.space_group_name_H-M   'P 1'
#
loop_
_entity.id
_entity.type
_entity.pdbx_description
1 polymer ?
#
loop_
_entity_poly.entity_id
_entity_poly.type
_entity_poly.pdbx_seq_one_letter_code
_entity_poly.pdbx_strand_id
1 'polypeptide(L)'
;MILPTEGAPSVIRPRSSNDYDAAAPVIQSLVERGSRFVAVSGIGLLSPGDTGQLNDGGPSAARTAIAYSRQKDEMYVFQGGNYTPDNIQDLFRGLGSDTAVLLDGGGSSAIVLRRDTGGMWAGAGSPGEIATPVRFFATPTSVRCRAGSRSTEPADSSAWRSGYSRPRRRQPIRTAAI
;
A
#
# COMPACT_ATOMS: atom_id res chain seq x y z
N MET A 1 -8.14 -10.40 5.34
CA MET A 1 -8.48 -9.00 4.98
C MET A 1 -9.11 -9.01 3.60
N ILE A 2 -10.20 -8.26 3.45
CA ILE A 2 -10.88 -8.03 2.17
C ILE A 2 -10.58 -6.60 1.76
N LEU A 3 -10.10 -6.46 0.52
CA LEU A 3 -9.77 -5.20 -0.15
C LEU A 3 -10.76 -5.05 -1.31
N PRO A 4 -11.92 -4.43 -1.09
CA PRO A 4 -12.88 -4.22 -2.16
C PRO A 4 -12.40 -3.14 -3.12
N THR A 5 -12.88 -3.17 -4.36
CA THR A 5 -12.67 -2.06 -5.31
C THR A 5 -13.48 -0.81 -4.96
N GLU A 6 -14.54 -0.97 -4.19
CA GLU A 6 -15.44 0.08 -3.73
C GLU A 6 -15.67 -0.09 -2.22
N GLY A 7 -15.43 0.98 -1.44
CA GLY A 7 -15.58 0.97 0.01
C GLY A 7 -14.29 0.65 0.79
N ALA A 8 -14.44 0.56 2.12
CA ALA A 8 -13.30 0.43 3.03
C ALA A 8 -12.84 -1.04 3.18
N PRO A 9 -11.52 -1.29 3.22
CA PRO A 9 -10.97 -2.57 3.64
C PRO A 9 -11.49 -3.05 5.01
N SER A 10 -11.62 -4.37 5.14
CA SER A 10 -12.10 -5.00 6.37
C SER A 10 -11.34 -6.29 6.69
N VAL A 11 -11.27 -6.64 7.97
CA VAL A 11 -10.67 -7.89 8.45
C VAL A 11 -11.78 -8.75 9.02
N ILE A 12 -11.84 -10.00 8.56
CA ILE A 12 -12.66 -11.04 9.16
C ILE A 12 -11.73 -11.83 10.08
N ARG A 13 -12.11 -11.93 11.36
CA ARG A 13 -11.39 -12.77 12.32
C ARG A 13 -12.19 -14.04 12.61
N PRO A 14 -11.49 -15.20 12.71
CA PRO A 14 -12.08 -16.41 13.27
C PRO A 14 -12.65 -16.14 14.66
N ARG A 15 -13.79 -16.74 15.00
CA ARG A 15 -14.37 -16.64 16.35
C ARG A 15 -13.65 -17.50 17.37
N SER A 16 -12.92 -18.52 16.91
CA SER A 16 -12.10 -19.41 17.72
C SER A 16 -10.94 -19.96 16.89
N SER A 17 -10.00 -20.64 17.53
CA SER A 17 -8.84 -21.27 16.86
C SER A 17 -9.23 -22.33 15.83
N ASN A 18 -10.46 -22.86 15.90
CA ASN A 18 -10.95 -23.93 15.05
C ASN A 18 -12.00 -23.44 14.04
N ASP A 19 -12.24 -22.13 13.96
CA ASP A 19 -13.18 -21.52 13.03
C ASP A 19 -12.52 -21.24 11.68
N TYR A 20 -12.30 -22.31 10.92
CA TYR A 20 -11.65 -22.26 9.59
C TYR A 20 -12.55 -21.69 8.49
N ASP A 21 -13.84 -21.52 8.77
CA ASP A 21 -14.87 -21.14 7.78
C ASP A 21 -15.39 -19.70 7.96
N ALA A 22 -14.78 -18.92 8.87
CA ALA A 22 -15.25 -17.59 9.23
C ALA A 22 -15.41 -16.63 8.04
N ALA A 23 -14.59 -16.78 7.00
CA ALA A 23 -14.60 -15.92 5.81
C ALA A 23 -15.55 -16.39 4.70
N ALA A 24 -15.95 -17.67 4.69
CA ALA A 24 -16.73 -18.25 3.59
C ALA A 24 -18.06 -17.53 3.31
N PRO A 25 -18.94 -17.26 4.29
CA PRO A 25 -20.22 -16.60 4.00
C PRO A 25 -20.05 -15.18 3.45
N VAL A 26 -19.00 -14.47 3.88
CA VAL A 26 -18.73 -13.11 3.41
C VAL A 26 -18.19 -13.14 1.97
N ILE A 27 -17.23 -14.01 1.69
CA ILE A 27 -16.67 -14.19 0.34
C ILE A 27 -17.76 -14.63 -0.63
N GLN A 28 -18.58 -15.60 -0.24
CA GLN A 28 -19.69 -16.09 -1.07
C GLN A 28 -20.66 -14.95 -1.41
N SER A 29 -21.06 -14.14 -0.43
CA SER A 29 -21.96 -13.01 -0.69
C SER A 29 -21.35 -11.95 -1.61
N LEU A 30 -20.03 -11.72 -1.55
CA LEU A 30 -19.34 -10.80 -2.47
C LEU A 30 -19.32 -11.35 -3.90
N VAL A 31 -19.09 -12.65 -4.05
CA VAL A 31 -19.11 -13.34 -5.34
C VAL A 31 -20.50 -13.31 -5.96
N GLU A 32 -21.54 -13.64 -5.18
CA GLU A 32 -22.94 -13.64 -5.63
C GLU A 32 -23.40 -12.26 -6.11
N ARG A 33 -22.90 -11.18 -5.50
CA ARG A 33 -23.20 -9.80 -5.91
C ARG A 33 -22.35 -9.31 -7.09
N GLY A 34 -21.44 -10.14 -7.62
CA GLY A 34 -20.51 -9.74 -8.68
C GLY A 34 -19.51 -8.67 -8.24
N SER A 35 -19.21 -8.57 -6.95
CA SER A 35 -18.26 -7.59 -6.42
C SER A 35 -16.82 -7.94 -6.82
N ARG A 36 -16.02 -6.92 -7.12
CA ARG A 36 -14.58 -7.08 -7.37
C ARG A 36 -13.80 -6.76 -6.12
N PHE A 37 -12.98 -7.71 -5.66
CA PHE A 37 -12.20 -7.58 -4.45
C PHE A 37 -10.93 -8.43 -4.52
N VAL A 38 -9.96 -8.09 -3.67
CA VAL A 38 -8.83 -8.95 -3.34
C VAL A 38 -9.02 -9.42 -1.90
N ALA A 39 -8.81 -10.72 -1.65
CA ALA A 39 -8.81 -11.28 -0.31
C ALA A 39 -7.43 -11.85 0.00
N VAL A 40 -6.88 -11.48 1.16
CA VAL A 40 -5.59 -11.99 1.66
C VAL A 40 -5.78 -12.57 3.05
N SER A 41 -5.13 -13.69 3.32
CA SER A 41 -5.06 -14.32 4.64
C SER A 41 -3.70 -14.05 5.29
N GLY A 42 -3.66 -14.10 6.62
CA GLY A 42 -2.47 -13.83 7.40
C GLY A 42 -2.79 -13.73 8.89
N ILE A 43 -1.79 -13.38 9.68
CA ILE A 43 -1.94 -13.21 11.13
C ILE A 43 -2.58 -11.85 11.39
N GLY A 44 -3.71 -11.83 12.12
CA GLY A 44 -4.44 -10.60 12.40
C GLY A 44 -3.76 -9.74 13.46
N LEU A 45 -3.09 -8.67 13.06
CA LEU A 45 -2.39 -7.75 13.96
C LEU A 45 -3.36 -6.79 14.66
N LEU A 46 -4.21 -6.09 13.91
CA LEU A 46 -5.17 -5.12 14.45
C LEU A 46 -6.56 -5.40 13.88
N SER A 47 -7.59 -5.19 14.69
CA SER A 47 -8.98 -5.24 14.26
C SER A 47 -9.80 -4.22 15.05
N PRO A 48 -10.89 -3.69 14.48
CA PRO A 48 -11.75 -2.75 15.20
C PRO A 48 -12.28 -3.38 16.48
N GLY A 49 -12.12 -2.66 17.60
CA GLY A 49 -12.57 -3.11 18.92
C GLY A 49 -11.62 -4.06 19.65
N ASP A 50 -10.52 -4.51 19.03
CA ASP A 50 -9.49 -5.30 19.69
C ASP A 50 -8.16 -4.53 19.69
N THR A 51 -7.78 -4.08 20.90
CA THR A 51 -6.58 -3.27 21.15
C THR A 51 -5.46 -4.07 21.81
N GLY A 52 -5.66 -5.38 22.02
CA GLY A 52 -4.68 -6.24 22.67
C GLY A 52 -3.34 -6.27 21.94
N GLN A 53 -2.26 -6.41 22.70
CA GLN A 53 -0.97 -6.78 22.14
C GLN A 53 -1.02 -8.24 21.68
N LEU A 54 -0.40 -8.52 20.53
CA LEU A 54 -0.30 -9.90 20.04
C LEU A 54 0.55 -10.74 21.01
N ASN A 55 1.54 -10.12 21.67
CA ASN A 55 2.50 -10.75 22.60
C ASN A 55 3.22 -11.93 21.94
N ASP A 56 3.53 -11.78 20.66
CA ASP A 56 4.27 -12.78 19.88
C ASP A 56 5.70 -12.28 19.70
N GLY A 57 6.56 -12.73 20.61
CA GLY A 57 8.02 -12.54 20.55
C GLY A 57 8.72 -13.42 19.52
N GLY A 58 7.99 -14.02 18.58
CA GLY A 58 8.52 -14.84 17.50
C GLY A 58 9.70 -14.17 16.78
N PRO A 59 10.55 -14.97 16.11
CA PRO A 59 11.86 -14.53 15.65
C PRO A 59 11.76 -13.27 14.79
N SER A 60 12.74 -12.37 14.94
CA SER A 60 12.87 -11.24 14.03
C SER A 60 13.20 -11.76 12.64
N ALA A 61 12.38 -11.39 11.66
CA ALA A 61 12.49 -11.85 10.29
C ALA A 61 12.09 -10.74 9.33
N ALA A 62 12.27 -10.97 8.03
CA ALA A 62 11.63 -10.12 7.03
C ALA A 62 10.10 -10.27 7.15
N ARG A 63 9.38 -9.15 7.11
CA ARG A 63 7.93 -9.09 7.28
C ARG A 63 7.30 -8.32 6.14
N THR A 64 6.17 -8.85 5.68
CA THR A 64 5.25 -8.15 4.77
C THR A 64 3.95 -7.97 5.52
N ALA A 65 3.38 -6.77 5.51
CA ALA A 65 2.12 -6.53 6.20
C ALA A 65 1.29 -5.46 5.51
N ILE A 66 -0.01 -5.50 5.72
CA ILE A 66 -0.97 -4.54 5.18
C ILE A 66 -1.82 -4.00 6.31
N ALA A 67 -2.05 -2.69 6.32
CA ALA A 67 -2.92 -2.04 7.27
C ALA A 67 -3.80 -0.99 6.59
N TYR A 68 -4.92 -0.66 7.24
CA TYR A 68 -5.83 0.38 6.81
C TYR A 68 -6.27 1.22 8.01
N SER A 69 -6.17 2.55 7.84
CA SER A 69 -6.67 3.56 8.77
C SER A 69 -7.98 4.11 8.24
N ARG A 70 -9.09 3.80 8.91
CA ARG A 70 -10.42 4.27 8.52
C ARG A 70 -10.56 5.77 8.74
N GLN A 71 -9.95 6.29 9.81
CA GLN A 71 -10.01 7.72 10.12
C GLN A 71 -9.34 8.58 9.05
N LYS A 72 -8.24 8.08 8.46
CA LYS A 72 -7.46 8.80 7.44
C LYS A 72 -7.83 8.40 6.01
N ASP A 73 -8.60 7.32 5.85
CA ASP A 73 -8.81 6.65 4.56
C ASP A 73 -7.50 6.33 3.84
N GLU A 74 -6.54 5.77 4.59
CA GLU A 74 -5.19 5.47 4.11
C GLU A 74 -4.87 3.98 4.25
N MET A 75 -4.31 3.40 3.19
CA MET A 75 -3.77 2.04 3.18
C MET A 75 -2.24 2.09 3.30
N TYR A 76 -1.70 1.27 4.19
CA TYR A 76 -0.26 1.12 4.36
C TYR A 76 0.15 -0.29 3.95
N VAL A 77 1.21 -0.39 3.14
CA VAL A 77 1.87 -1.64 2.80
C VAL A 77 3.28 -1.57 3.35
N PHE A 78 3.62 -2.53 4.20
CA PHE A 78 4.92 -2.63 4.84
C PHE A 78 5.70 -3.79 4.25
N GLN A 79 6.97 -3.54 3.95
CA GLN A 79 7.98 -4.56 3.68
C GLN A 79 9.27 -4.12 4.38
N GLY A 80 9.86 -5.01 5.18
CA GLY A 80 11.07 -4.68 5.93
C GLY A 80 11.74 -5.91 6.52
N GLY A 81 13.07 -5.81 6.71
CA GLY A 81 13.88 -6.86 7.33
C GLY A 81 14.01 -6.68 8.84
N ASN A 82 14.00 -7.79 9.58
CA ASN A 82 14.33 -7.86 11.01
C ASN A 82 13.30 -7.21 11.97
N TYR A 83 12.05 -7.67 11.92
CA TYR A 83 10.99 -7.24 12.83
C TYR A 83 10.25 -8.42 13.46
N THR A 84 9.88 -8.26 14.74
CA THR A 84 8.92 -9.14 15.41
C THR A 84 7.48 -8.77 15.00
N PRO A 85 6.51 -9.69 15.08
CA PRO A 85 5.09 -9.38 14.89
C PRO A 85 4.61 -8.19 15.74
N ASP A 86 5.05 -8.12 17.00
CA ASP A 86 4.70 -7.03 17.92
C ASP A 86 5.23 -5.67 17.43
N ASN A 87 6.47 -5.60 16.91
CA ASN A 87 6.98 -4.36 16.32
C ASN A 87 6.13 -3.85 15.16
N ILE A 88 5.61 -4.76 14.32
CA ILE A 88 4.75 -4.39 13.19
C ILE A 88 3.37 -3.94 13.69
N GLN A 89 2.83 -4.60 14.71
CA GLN A 89 1.57 -4.19 15.33
C GLN A 89 1.67 -2.78 15.91
N ASP A 90 2.75 -2.49 16.66
CA ASP A 90 3.01 -1.18 17.25
C ASP A 90 3.22 -0.09 16.19
N LEU A 91 3.94 -0.40 15.11
CA LEU A 91 4.10 0.51 13.97
C LEU A 91 2.74 0.94 13.41
N PHE A 92 1.86 -0.02 13.09
CA PHE A 92 0.55 0.31 12.53
C PHE A 92 -0.37 1.01 13.52
N ARG A 93 -0.26 0.69 14.81
CA ARG A 93 -0.95 1.41 15.88
C ARG A 93 -0.50 2.87 15.94
N GLY A 94 0.81 3.12 15.85
CA GLY A 94 1.39 4.47 15.78
C GLY A 94 0.98 5.24 14.52
N LEU A 95 0.78 4.55 13.40
CA LEU A 95 0.24 5.14 12.17
C LEU A 95 -1.27 5.38 12.23
N GLY A 96 -1.97 4.92 13.28
CA GLY A 96 -3.41 5.09 13.46
C GLY A 96 -4.25 4.16 12.59
N SER A 97 -3.73 2.97 12.27
CA SER A 97 -4.51 1.94 11.59
C SER A 97 -5.46 1.22 12.55
N ASP A 98 -6.70 1.01 12.13
CA ASP A 98 -7.70 0.26 12.91
C ASP A 98 -7.70 -1.23 12.55
N THR A 99 -7.14 -1.56 11.39
CA THR A 99 -7.09 -2.92 10.83
C THR A 99 -5.70 -3.18 10.29
N ALA A 100 -5.12 -4.34 10.62
CA ALA A 100 -3.82 -4.74 10.10
C ALA A 100 -3.69 -6.27 10.06
N VAL A 101 -3.04 -6.77 9.02
CA VAL A 101 -2.74 -8.20 8.83
C VAL A 101 -1.27 -8.36 8.44
N LEU A 102 -0.58 -9.24 9.15
CA LEU A 102 0.76 -9.71 8.82
C LEU A 102 0.64 -10.82 7.77
N LEU A 103 1.29 -10.63 6.63
CA LEU A 103 1.37 -11.60 5.56
C LEU A 103 2.60 -12.50 5.73
N ASP A 104 2.73 -13.46 4.82
CA ASP A 104 3.91 -14.31 4.79
C ASP A 104 5.21 -13.49 4.68
N GLY A 105 6.21 -13.93 5.44
CA GLY A 105 7.46 -13.22 5.66
C GLY A 105 8.67 -14.07 5.29
N GLY A 106 9.82 -13.78 5.90
CA GLY A 106 11.06 -14.47 5.63
C GLY A 106 11.49 -14.33 4.16
N GLY A 107 11.87 -15.44 3.53
CA GLY A 107 12.27 -15.45 2.12
C GLY A 107 11.16 -15.06 1.14
N SER A 108 9.89 -15.12 1.55
CA SER A 108 8.74 -14.73 0.74
C SER A 108 8.48 -13.22 0.74
N SER A 109 9.15 -12.46 1.62
CA SER A 109 8.86 -11.03 1.79
C SER A 109 9.42 -10.21 0.64
N ALA A 110 8.54 -9.75 -0.24
CA ALA A 110 8.90 -8.90 -1.37
C ALA A 110 7.79 -7.91 -1.71
N ILE A 111 8.18 -6.74 -2.21
CA ILE A 111 7.28 -5.77 -2.83
C ILE A 111 7.85 -5.39 -4.19
N VAL A 112 7.00 -5.37 -5.21
CA VAL A 112 7.36 -4.94 -6.56
C VAL A 112 6.57 -3.71 -6.90
N LEU A 113 7.27 -2.61 -7.20
CA LEU A 113 6.67 -1.37 -7.63
C LEU A 113 6.97 -1.15 -9.11
N ARG A 114 5.94 -0.82 -9.88
CA ARG A 114 6.14 -0.44 -11.28
C ARG A 114 6.87 0.90 -11.31
N ARG A 115 7.99 1.02 -12.03
CA ARG A 115 8.83 2.23 -11.98
C ARG A 115 8.11 3.48 -12.50
N ASP A 116 7.28 3.32 -13.51
CA ASP A 116 6.59 4.38 -14.24
C ASP A 116 5.25 4.80 -13.62
N THR A 117 4.65 3.96 -12.79
CA THR A 117 3.36 4.26 -12.12
C THR A 117 3.33 3.98 -10.63
N GLY A 118 4.43 3.51 -10.05
CA GLY A 118 4.57 3.25 -8.63
C GLY A 118 4.81 4.57 -7.91
N GLY A 119 4.06 4.81 -6.84
CA GLY A 119 4.30 5.94 -5.96
C GLY A 119 5.73 5.91 -5.40
N MET A 120 6.29 7.10 -5.12
CA MET A 120 7.52 7.21 -4.34
C MET A 120 7.35 6.44 -3.04
N TRP A 121 8.32 5.63 -2.59
CA TRP A 121 8.26 4.85 -1.35
C TRP A 121 9.38 5.25 -0.38
N ALA A 122 9.18 5.04 0.92
CA ALA A 122 10.16 5.39 1.94
C ALA A 122 11.37 4.46 1.82
N GLY A 123 12.50 4.96 1.30
CA GLY A 123 13.68 4.16 0.94
C GLY A 123 14.06 4.21 -0.56
N ALA A 124 13.23 4.86 -1.39
CA ALA A 124 13.57 5.19 -2.78
C ALA A 124 14.62 6.32 -2.83
N GLY A 125 15.88 5.97 -2.55
CA GLY A 125 17.03 6.88 -2.55
C GLY A 125 17.87 6.66 -1.30
N SER A 126 19.15 6.32 -1.46
CA SER A 126 20.11 6.26 -0.35
C SER A 126 21.46 6.83 -0.85
N PRO A 127 22.29 7.51 -0.04
CA PRO A 127 22.22 7.70 1.43
C PRO A 127 22.14 9.17 1.88
N GLY A 128 21.43 9.46 2.98
CA GLY A 128 21.62 10.73 3.69
C GLY A 128 20.52 11.17 4.64
N GLU A 129 19.24 10.86 4.40
CA GLU A 129 18.16 11.50 5.15
C GLU A 129 17.05 10.51 5.53
N ILE A 130 16.55 10.66 6.76
CA ILE A 130 15.47 9.86 7.35
C ILE A 130 14.23 10.00 6.47
N ALA A 131 13.81 8.90 5.84
CA ALA A 131 12.67 8.90 4.94
C ALA A 131 11.35 8.98 5.73
N THR A 132 10.53 9.97 5.39
CA THR A 132 9.11 10.05 5.75
C THR A 132 8.34 8.81 5.29
N PRO A 133 7.39 8.28 6.09
CA PRO A 133 6.56 7.15 5.68
C PRO A 133 5.76 7.55 4.43
N VAL A 134 5.78 6.69 3.43
CA VAL A 134 5.04 6.91 2.20
C VAL A 134 3.59 6.54 2.40
N ARG A 135 2.74 7.50 2.10
CA ARG A 135 1.29 7.34 2.01
C ARG A 135 0.96 6.87 0.61
N PHE A 136 0.42 5.66 0.50
CA PHE A 136 -0.39 5.34 -0.67
C PHE A 136 -1.72 6.07 -0.49
N PHE A 137 -1.81 7.26 -1.08
CA PHE A 137 -3.12 7.82 -1.34
C PHE A 137 -3.79 6.91 -2.36
N ALA A 138 -4.97 6.40 -2.03
CA ALA A 138 -5.95 6.13 -3.07
C ALA A 138 -6.33 7.51 -3.66
N THR A 139 -5.44 8.11 -4.45
CA THR A 139 -5.88 9.18 -5.34
C THR A 139 -6.92 8.54 -6.25
N PRO A 140 -8.11 9.14 -6.41
CA PRO A 140 -9.09 8.66 -7.35
C PRO A 140 -8.53 8.94 -8.75
N THR A 141 -7.65 8.07 -9.24
CA THR A 141 -7.28 8.00 -10.64
C THR A 141 -8.46 7.36 -11.36
N SER A 142 -9.56 8.11 -11.42
CA SER A 142 -10.65 8.02 -12.38
C SER A 142 -10.95 6.61 -12.92
N VAL A 143 -11.60 5.77 -12.12
CA VAL A 143 -12.63 4.91 -12.69
C VAL A 143 -13.84 5.82 -12.91
N ARG A 144 -13.99 6.36 -14.13
CA ARG A 144 -15.28 6.94 -14.53
C ARG A 144 -16.29 5.81 -14.57
N CYS A 145 -17.14 5.73 -13.55
CA CYS A 145 -18.44 5.09 -13.68
C CYS A 145 -19.27 5.91 -14.68
N ARG A 146 -19.23 5.53 -15.96
CA ARG A 146 -20.13 6.10 -16.97
C ARG A 146 -21.40 5.25 -16.98
N ALA A 147 -22.50 5.84 -16.50
CA ALA A 147 -23.84 5.35 -16.79
C ALA A 147 -24.03 5.23 -18.31
N GLY A 148 -24.70 4.16 -18.75
CA GLY A 148 -24.74 3.73 -20.13
C GLY A 148 -25.14 4.79 -21.15
N SER A 149 -24.43 4.82 -22.29
CA SER A 149 -25.01 5.00 -23.63
C SER A 149 -23.91 4.95 -24.71
N ARG A 150 -24.14 4.06 -25.68
CA ARG A 150 -23.68 3.94 -27.08
C ARG A 150 -22.25 4.32 -27.51
N SER A 151 -21.75 3.43 -28.37
CA SER A 151 -20.53 3.41 -29.19
C SER A 151 -20.22 4.66 -30.02
N THR A 152 -18.94 5.07 -30.03
CA THR A 152 -18.10 5.35 -31.22
C THR A 152 -16.61 5.38 -30.85
N GLU A 153 -15.75 4.95 -31.79
CA GLU A 153 -14.30 4.71 -31.75
C GLU A 153 -13.38 5.93 -31.48
N PRO A 154 -12.04 5.73 -31.26
CA PRO A 154 -11.17 6.68 -30.57
C PRO A 154 -10.44 7.68 -31.49
N ALA A 155 -10.05 8.83 -30.93
CA ALA A 155 -9.18 9.81 -31.59
C ALA A 155 -7.95 10.16 -30.74
N ASP A 156 -6.79 9.92 -31.37
CA ASP A 156 -5.55 10.71 -31.40
C ASP A 156 -4.64 10.82 -30.16
N SER A 157 -3.45 10.23 -30.32
CA SER A 157 -2.28 10.23 -29.44
C SER A 157 -1.25 11.26 -29.92
N SER A 158 -1.47 12.54 -29.62
CA SER A 158 -0.51 13.60 -29.98
C SER A 158 -0.45 14.75 -28.96
N ALA A 159 -0.01 14.44 -27.73
CA ALA A 159 0.29 15.48 -26.74
C ALA A 159 1.40 15.07 -25.74
N TRP A 160 2.61 14.81 -26.26
CA TRP A 160 3.82 14.71 -25.44
C TRP A 160 5.03 15.32 -26.15
N ARG A 161 5.12 16.66 -26.17
CA ARG A 161 6.40 17.39 -26.35
C ARG A 161 6.32 18.77 -25.70
N SER A 162 7.17 19.03 -24.72
CA SER A 162 7.86 20.31 -24.46
C SER A 162 8.17 20.46 -22.96
N GLY A 163 9.46 20.61 -22.61
CA GLY A 163 9.83 21.04 -21.25
C GLY A 163 11.15 20.49 -20.68
N TYR A 164 12.25 20.46 -21.46
CA TYR A 164 13.60 20.30 -20.88
C TYR A 164 14.47 21.51 -21.24
N SER A 165 14.58 22.45 -20.31
CA SER A 165 15.46 23.62 -20.39
C SER A 165 16.88 23.21 -20.02
N ARG A 166 17.86 23.38 -20.92
CA ARG A 166 19.29 23.16 -20.65
C ARG A 166 19.88 24.29 -19.79
N PRO A 167 20.82 24.02 -18.86
CA PRO A 167 21.50 25.07 -18.11
C PRO A 167 22.56 25.77 -18.98
N ARG A 168 22.61 27.11 -18.88
CA ARG A 168 23.55 27.99 -19.59
C ARG A 168 25.00 27.75 -19.12
N ARG A 169 25.91 27.51 -20.08
CA ARG A 169 27.36 27.50 -19.87
C ARG A 169 27.85 28.89 -19.42
N ARG A 170 28.62 28.94 -18.33
CA ARG A 170 29.39 30.13 -17.91
C ARG A 170 30.56 30.35 -18.88
N GLN A 171 30.80 31.60 -19.28
CA GLN A 171 31.97 32.00 -20.08
C GLN A 171 33.25 32.09 -19.22
N PRO A 172 34.44 31.88 -19.81
CA PRO A 172 35.72 32.02 -19.09
C PRO A 172 36.16 33.49 -18.98
N ILE A 173 36.68 33.85 -17.81
CA ILE A 173 37.35 35.14 -17.54
C ILE A 173 38.75 35.10 -18.18
N ARG A 174 39.08 36.16 -18.93
CA ARG A 174 40.39 36.38 -19.54
C ARG A 174 41.42 36.83 -18.50
N THR A 175 42.58 36.18 -18.49
CA THR A 175 43.81 36.64 -17.84
C THR A 175 44.39 37.84 -18.60
N ALA A 176 44.77 38.90 -17.88
CA ALA A 176 45.67 39.94 -18.35
C ALA A 176 46.85 40.06 -17.37
N ALA A 177 48.03 40.23 -17.93
CA ALA A 177 49.34 40.17 -17.29
C ALA A 177 49.67 41.38 -16.40
N ILE A 178 50.50 41.15 -15.38
CA ILE A 178 51.79 41.82 -15.12
C ILE A 178 52.75 40.74 -14.61
#